data_AF-A0AAJ1X920-F1
#
_entry.id   AF-A0AAJ1X920-F1
#
_cell.length_a   1.000
_cell.length_b   1.000
_cell.length_c   1.000
_cell.angle_alpha   90.00
_cell.angle_beta   90.00
_cell.angle_gamma   90.00
#
_symmetry.space_group_name_H-M   'P 1'
#
loop_
_entity.id
_entity.type
_entity.pdbx_description
1 polymer ?
#
loop_
_entity_poly.entity_id
_entity_poly.type
_entity_poly.pdbx_seq_one_letter_code
_entity_poly.pdbx_strand_id
1 'polypeptide(L)'
;MEELQCYEGFIKKIAHIKEWDKQELLNFLSKEFTTESENTYKVIGIRARLLTTEERGYISNEYPHLKIPFSFLEDENQLAAIAIYLEILHESDKYFFPLSFEEYNKTQPIFQAEPELLDYIRTSQTGKLDHELLQLKAI
;
A
#
# COMPACT_ATOMS: atom_id res chain seq x y z
N MET A 1 -2.97 13.67 16.11
CA MET A 1 -3.20 12.32 16.66
C MET A 1 -4.59 11.81 16.30
N GLU A 2 -5.67 12.53 16.62
CA GLU A 2 -7.05 12.08 16.35
C GLU A 2 -7.39 11.90 14.85
N GLU A 3 -6.88 12.77 13.96
CA GLU A 3 -7.13 12.65 12.52
C GLU A 3 -6.49 11.39 11.91
N LEU A 4 -5.24 11.09 12.28
CA LEU A 4 -4.54 9.88 11.84
C LEU A 4 -5.23 8.61 12.39
N GLN A 5 -5.67 8.63 13.64
CA GLN A 5 -6.44 7.52 14.21
C GLN A 5 -7.79 7.32 13.50
N CYS A 6 -8.46 8.41 13.11
CA CYS A 6 -9.68 8.34 12.32
C CYS A 6 -9.42 7.71 10.94
N TYR A 7 -8.31 8.09 10.30
CA TYR A 7 -7.88 7.53 9.02
C TYR A 7 -7.55 6.04 9.12
N GLU A 8 -6.65 5.67 10.03
CA GLU A 8 -6.26 4.27 10.26
C GLU A 8 -7.45 3.40 10.65
N GLY A 9 -8.35 3.93 11.48
CA GLY A 9 -9.59 3.27 11.86
C GLY A 9 -10.50 3.00 10.67
N PHE A 10 -10.58 3.93 9.71
CA PHE A 10 -11.33 3.73 8.47
C PHE A 10 -10.73 2.62 7.62
N ILE A 11 -9.41 2.63 7.40
CA ILE A 11 -8.70 1.61 6.61
C ILE A 11 -8.93 0.22 7.22
N LYS A 12 -8.63 0.06 8.51
CA LYS A 12 -8.78 -1.22 9.23
C LYS A 12 -10.21 -1.71 9.25
N LYS A 13 -11.18 -0.80 9.46
CA LYS A 13 -12.60 -1.16 9.46
C LYS A 13 -12.99 -1.81 8.14
N ILE A 14 -12.55 -1.28 7.00
CA ILE A 14 -12.91 -1.82 5.68
C ILE A 14 -12.09 -3.07 5.37
N ALA A 15 -10.78 -3.04 5.59
CA ALA A 15 -9.87 -4.17 5.34
C ALA A 15 -10.32 -5.44 6.07
N HIS A 16 -10.85 -5.32 7.30
CA HIS A 16 -11.30 -6.45 8.12
C HIS A 16 -12.74 -6.89 7.88
N ILE A 17 -13.51 -6.26 6.97
CA ILE A 17 -14.87 -6.73 6.64
C ILE A 17 -14.78 -8.14 6.04
N LYS A 18 -13.87 -8.33 5.09
CA LYS A 18 -13.62 -9.58 4.39
C LYS A 18 -12.37 -9.45 3.52
N GLU A 19 -12.00 -10.56 2.90
CA GLU A 19 -11.02 -10.56 1.82
C GLU A 19 -11.61 -9.91 0.55
N TRP A 20 -10.98 -8.84 0.07
CA TRP A 20 -11.49 -8.04 -1.04
C TRP A 20 -10.96 -8.47 -2.40
N ASP A 21 -11.81 -8.61 -3.41
CA ASP A 21 -11.33 -8.55 -4.80
C ASP A 21 -11.03 -7.09 -5.21
N LYS A 22 -10.10 -6.90 -6.15
CA LYS A 22 -9.70 -5.56 -6.63
C LYS A 22 -10.89 -4.76 -7.16
N GLN A 23 -11.71 -5.37 -8.01
CA GLN A 23 -12.85 -4.69 -8.62
C GLN A 23 -13.97 -4.52 -7.59
N GLU A 24 -14.13 -5.50 -6.71
CA GLU A 24 -15.12 -5.43 -5.63
C GLU A 24 -14.85 -4.28 -4.66
N LEU A 25 -13.60 -4.13 -4.20
CA LEU A 25 -13.23 -3.02 -3.32
C LEU A 25 -13.37 -1.67 -4.04
N LEU A 26 -12.97 -1.60 -5.30
CA LEU A 26 -13.09 -0.38 -6.10
C LEU A 26 -14.55 0.07 -6.21
N ASN A 27 -15.47 -0.87 -6.49
CA ASN A 27 -16.90 -0.60 -6.53
C ASN A 27 -17.45 -0.22 -5.15
N PHE A 28 -16.99 -0.89 -4.10
CA PHE A 28 -17.37 -0.59 -2.71
C PHE A 28 -16.95 0.84 -2.32
N LEU A 29 -15.69 1.21 -2.54
CA LEU A 29 -15.18 2.54 -2.21
C LEU A 29 -15.83 3.62 -3.07
N SER A 30 -16.02 3.39 -4.37
CA SER A 30 -16.72 4.34 -5.24
C SER A 30 -18.14 4.62 -4.72
N LYS A 31 -18.85 3.58 -4.25
CA LYS A 31 -20.16 3.75 -3.60
C LYS A 31 -20.04 4.47 -2.25
N GLU A 32 -19.14 4.04 -1.37
CA GLU A 32 -18.96 4.61 -0.04
C GLU A 32 -18.61 6.12 -0.11
N PHE A 33 -17.82 6.49 -1.11
CA PHE A 33 -17.36 7.86 -1.37
C PHE A 33 -18.44 8.73 -2.02
N THR A 34 -19.41 8.14 -2.72
CA THR A 34 -20.55 8.87 -3.31
C THR A 34 -21.75 8.99 -2.39
N THR A 35 -21.93 8.10 -1.41
CA THR A 35 -23.08 8.12 -0.48
C THR A 35 -22.99 9.18 0.64
N GLU A 36 -22.13 10.19 0.49
CA GLU A 36 -22.02 11.39 1.36
C GLU A 36 -22.04 11.11 2.87
N SER A 37 -21.17 10.23 3.35
CA SER A 37 -20.84 10.24 4.78
C SER A 37 -19.81 11.37 5.04
N GLU A 38 -20.11 12.28 5.96
CA GLU A 38 -19.19 13.36 6.39
C GLU A 38 -17.81 12.79 6.79
N ASN A 39 -17.81 11.57 7.32
CA ASN A 39 -16.60 10.83 7.68
C ASN A 39 -15.74 10.45 6.46
N THR A 40 -16.36 10.17 5.31
CA THR A 40 -15.66 9.76 4.09
C THR A 40 -14.89 10.91 3.44
N TYR A 41 -15.52 12.09 3.33
CA TYR A 41 -14.84 13.29 2.85
C TYR A 41 -13.70 13.71 3.79
N LYS A 42 -13.90 13.55 5.09
CA LYS A 42 -12.85 13.80 6.08
C LYS A 42 -11.64 12.88 5.88
N VAL A 43 -11.85 11.58 5.65
CA VAL A 43 -10.77 10.62 5.39
C VAL A 43 -10.02 10.94 4.11
N ILE A 44 -10.73 11.25 3.01
CA ILE A 44 -10.12 11.66 1.74
C ILE A 44 -9.29 12.94 1.93
N GLY A 45 -9.83 13.94 2.61
CA GLY A 45 -9.13 15.20 2.88
C GLY A 45 -7.91 15.04 3.80
N ILE A 46 -7.96 14.12 4.77
CA ILE A 46 -6.77 13.75 5.56
C ILE A 46 -5.71 13.16 4.64
N ARG A 47 -6.06 12.18 3.78
CA ARG A 47 -5.06 11.54 2.92
C ARG A 47 -4.49 12.47 1.85
N ALA A 48 -5.32 13.35 1.28
CA ALA A 48 -4.87 14.35 0.30
C ALA A 48 -3.78 15.27 0.87
N ARG A 49 -3.89 15.66 2.15
CA ARG A 49 -2.88 16.47 2.86
C ARG A 49 -1.59 15.71 3.16
N LEU A 50 -1.69 14.39 3.34
CA LEU A 50 -0.54 13.53 3.67
C LEU A 50 0.18 12.97 2.44
N LEU A 51 -0.43 13.05 1.25
CA LEU A 51 0.15 12.58 0.01
C LEU A 51 1.40 13.38 -0.37
N THR A 52 2.54 12.70 -0.40
CA THR A 52 3.82 13.26 -0.85
C THR A 52 3.85 13.47 -2.36
N THR A 53 4.75 14.34 -2.84
CA THR A 53 4.95 14.56 -4.29
C THR A 53 5.37 13.28 -5.02
N GLU A 54 6.17 12.43 -4.38
CA GLU A 54 6.63 11.15 -4.92
C GLU A 54 5.47 10.18 -5.10
N GLU A 55 4.64 9.99 -4.07
CA GLU A 55 3.44 9.14 -4.14
C GLU A 55 2.47 9.63 -5.21
N ARG A 56 2.24 10.95 -5.30
CA ARG A 56 1.38 11.55 -6.34
C ARG A 56 1.88 11.21 -7.75
N GLY A 57 3.20 11.31 -7.96
CA GLY A 57 3.85 10.96 -9.22
C GLY A 57 3.71 9.48 -9.55
N TYR A 58 3.99 8.61 -8.57
CA TYR A 58 3.85 7.16 -8.71
C TYR A 58 2.41 6.76 -9.05
N ILE A 59 1.42 7.23 -8.29
CA ILE A 59 0.00 6.92 -8.54
C ILE A 59 -0.44 7.38 -9.93
N SER A 60 -0.01 8.59 -10.34
CA SER A 60 -0.40 9.15 -11.63
C SER A 60 0.18 8.36 -12.81
N ASN A 61 1.36 7.77 -12.64
CA ASN A 61 2.04 7.01 -13.69
C ASN A 61 1.60 5.54 -13.73
N GLU A 62 1.52 4.88 -12.56
CA GLU A 62 1.27 3.43 -12.48
C GLU A 62 -0.23 3.08 -12.47
N TYR A 63 -1.08 3.96 -11.92
CA TYR A 63 -2.51 3.69 -11.77
C TYR A 63 -3.44 4.72 -12.43
N PRO A 64 -3.16 5.21 -13.66
CA PRO A 64 -4.00 6.22 -14.31
C PRO A 64 -5.43 5.72 -14.54
N HIS A 65 -5.61 4.42 -14.75
CA HIS A 65 -6.90 3.78 -14.98
C HIS A 65 -7.81 3.78 -13.74
N LEU A 66 -7.25 3.92 -12.53
CA LEU A 66 -8.02 3.99 -11.29
C LEU A 66 -8.63 5.38 -11.02
N LYS A 67 -8.35 6.39 -11.86
CA LYS A 67 -8.98 7.72 -11.75
C LYS A 67 -10.45 7.71 -12.19
N ILE A 68 -10.80 6.92 -13.20
CA ILE A 68 -12.16 6.89 -13.78
C ILE A 68 -13.24 6.59 -12.72
N PRO A 69 -13.10 5.55 -11.87
CA PRO A 69 -14.06 5.24 -10.79
C PRO A 69 -14.24 6.34 -9.74
N PHE A 70 -13.28 7.27 -9.64
CA PHE A 70 -13.27 8.37 -8.66
C PHE A 70 -13.44 9.75 -9.31
N SER A 71 -13.81 9.82 -10.60
CA SER A 71 -13.90 11.06 -11.38
C SER A 71 -14.90 12.10 -10.86
N PHE A 72 -15.77 11.73 -9.90
CA PHE A 72 -16.65 12.65 -9.18
C PHE A 72 -15.91 13.48 -8.11
N LEU A 73 -14.66 13.14 -7.80
CA LEU A 73 -13.77 13.90 -6.91
C LEU A 73 -12.88 14.86 -7.72
N GLU A 74 -12.42 15.93 -7.09
CA GLU A 74 -11.34 16.78 -7.63
C GLU A 74 -10.03 15.99 -7.76
N ASP A 75 -9.13 16.42 -8.65
CA ASP A 75 -7.90 15.68 -9.01
C ASP A 75 -7.05 15.27 -7.80
N GLU A 76 -6.87 16.15 -6.81
CA GLU A 76 -6.10 15.80 -5.60
C GLU A 76 -6.80 14.72 -4.75
N ASN A 77 -8.13 14.81 -4.69
CA ASN A 77 -8.97 13.87 -3.95
C ASN A 77 -9.09 12.53 -4.67
N GLN A 78 -9.00 12.50 -6.00
CA GLN A 78 -8.88 11.26 -6.78
C GLN A 78 -7.60 10.51 -6.42
N LEU A 79 -6.46 11.21 -6.35
CA LEU A 79 -5.20 10.58 -5.96
C LEU A 79 -5.25 10.04 -4.52
N ALA A 80 -5.87 10.79 -3.61
CA ALA A 80 -6.10 10.35 -2.23
C ALA A 80 -7.01 9.12 -2.16
N ALA A 81 -8.08 9.07 -2.93
CA ALA A 81 -8.98 7.93 -3.05
C ALA A 81 -8.27 6.68 -3.57
N ILE A 82 -7.38 6.84 -4.56
CA ILE A 82 -6.56 5.74 -5.09
C ILE A 82 -5.56 5.26 -4.03
N ALA A 83 -4.93 6.17 -3.29
CA ALA A 83 -4.02 5.79 -2.19
C ALA A 83 -4.77 4.99 -1.11
N ILE A 84 -5.95 5.44 -0.70
CA ILE A 84 -6.81 4.73 0.25
C ILE A 84 -7.17 3.32 -0.26
N TYR A 85 -7.53 3.19 -1.54
CA TYR A 85 -7.80 1.89 -2.15
C TYR A 85 -6.60 0.94 -2.06
N LEU A 86 -5.41 1.43 -2.40
CA LEU A 86 -4.17 0.63 -2.34
C LEU A 86 -3.82 0.23 -0.91
N GLU A 87 -4.00 1.14 0.05
CA GLU A 87 -3.76 0.89 1.47
C GLU A 87 -4.74 -0.12 2.07
N ILE A 88 -6.01 -0.09 1.68
CA ILE A 88 -6.98 -1.11 2.11
C ILE A 88 -6.63 -2.48 1.51
N LEU A 89 -6.23 -2.56 0.24
CA LEU A 89 -5.77 -3.82 -0.34
C LEU A 89 -4.50 -4.35 0.34
N HIS A 90 -3.64 -3.43 0.78
CA HIS A 90 -2.44 -3.76 1.53
C HIS A 90 -2.77 -4.34 2.91
N GLU A 91 -3.64 -3.65 3.65
CA GLU A 91 -4.07 -4.08 4.99
C GLU A 91 -4.94 -5.36 4.92
N SER A 92 -5.63 -5.62 3.80
CA SER A 92 -6.44 -6.83 3.60
C SER A 92 -5.65 -8.05 3.11
N ASP A 93 -4.32 -8.06 3.27
CA ASP A 93 -3.40 -9.15 2.89
C ASP A 93 -3.48 -9.59 1.42
N LYS A 94 -3.95 -8.72 0.51
CA LYS A 94 -4.09 -9.03 -0.93
C LYS A 94 -3.17 -8.24 -1.86
N TYR A 95 -2.59 -7.13 -1.39
CA TYR A 95 -1.54 -6.40 -2.11
C TYR A 95 -0.30 -6.20 -1.23
N PHE A 96 0.76 -6.90 -1.58
CA PHE A 96 2.09 -6.54 -1.09
C PHE A 96 2.57 -5.34 -1.90
N PHE A 97 2.61 -4.16 -1.27
CA PHE A 97 3.39 -3.05 -1.81
C PHE A 97 4.86 -3.34 -1.49
N PRO A 98 5.76 -3.44 -2.49
CA PRO A 98 7.19 -3.52 -2.22
C PRO A 98 7.66 -2.14 -1.74
N LEU A 99 7.55 -1.89 -0.43
CA LEU A 99 8.29 -0.80 0.20
C LEU A 99 9.76 -1.22 0.22
N SER A 100 10.52 -0.70 -0.75
CA SER A 100 11.97 -0.85 -0.97
C SER A 100 12.50 -2.29 -0.95
N PHE A 101 12.84 -2.81 -2.13
CA PHE A 101 13.80 -3.90 -2.22
C PHE A 101 15.20 -3.33 -1.96
N GLU A 102 15.72 -3.50 -0.74
CA GLU A 102 17.17 -3.40 -0.55
C GLU A 102 17.79 -4.73 -0.97
N GLU A 103 18.75 -4.68 -1.89
CA GLU A 103 19.58 -5.84 -2.20
C GLU A 103 20.26 -6.34 -0.92
N TYR A 104 20.28 -7.66 -0.73
CA TYR A 104 21.00 -8.26 0.39
C TYR A 104 22.45 -7.82 0.43
N ASN A 105 22.84 -7.18 1.52
CA ASN A 105 24.19 -6.71 1.72
C ASN A 105 24.76 -7.21 3.06
N LYS A 106 26.08 -7.41 3.09
CA LYS A 106 26.80 -7.93 4.26
C LYS A 106 26.74 -7.01 5.48
N THR A 107 26.21 -5.79 5.32
CA THR A 107 26.11 -4.80 6.40
C THR A 107 24.78 -4.83 7.13
N GLN A 108 23.78 -5.58 6.64
CA GLN A 108 22.52 -5.77 7.35
C GLN A 108 22.72 -6.63 8.60
N PRO A 109 22.09 -6.31 9.74
CA PRO A 109 22.36 -6.95 11.04
C PRO A 109 22.23 -8.47 11.04
N ILE A 110 21.26 -9.02 10.31
CA ILE A 110 21.05 -10.47 10.21
C ILE A 110 22.25 -11.19 9.57
N PHE A 111 22.89 -10.60 8.56
CA PHE A 111 24.06 -11.18 7.89
C PHE A 111 25.38 -10.86 8.60
N GLN A 112 25.38 -9.93 9.55
CA GLN A 112 26.50 -9.74 10.48
C GLN A 112 26.46 -10.77 11.60
N ALA A 113 25.26 -11.12 12.08
CA ALA A 113 25.05 -12.16 13.07
C ALA A 113 25.28 -13.56 12.49
N GLU A 114 24.80 -13.81 11.27
CA GLU A 114 24.86 -15.11 10.60
C GLU A 114 25.31 -14.95 9.13
N PRO A 115 26.62 -14.79 8.87
CA PRO A 115 27.15 -14.51 7.52
C PRO A 115 26.86 -15.60 6.49
N GLU A 116 26.74 -16.85 6.94
CA GLU A 116 26.52 -18.03 6.11
C GLU A 116 25.11 -18.04 5.47
N LEU A 117 24.13 -17.34 6.08
CA LEU A 117 22.79 -17.21 5.53
C LEU A 117 22.78 -16.49 4.18
N LEU A 118 23.65 -15.48 4.01
CA LEU A 118 23.74 -14.73 2.76
C LEU A 118 24.20 -15.64 1.61
N ASP A 119 25.19 -16.49 1.88
CA ASP A 119 25.70 -17.43 0.89
C ASP A 119 24.67 -18.53 0.61
N TYR A 120 23.99 -19.04 1.64
CA TYR A 120 22.93 -20.04 1.52
C TYR A 120 21.75 -19.57 0.67
N ILE A 121 21.28 -18.34 0.87
CA ILE A 121 20.18 -17.72 0.09
C ILE A 121 20.60 -17.49 -1.37
N ARG A 122 21.87 -17.15 -1.62
CA ARG A 122 22.39 -16.97 -2.98
C ARG A 122 22.54 -18.29 -3.73
N THR A 123 22.73 -19.40 -3.03
CA THR A 123 22.85 -20.74 -3.60
C THR A 123 21.51 -21.47 -3.57
N SER A 124 20.57 -21.13 -4.47
CA SER A 124 19.47 -22.05 -4.75
C SER A 124 20.02 -23.35 -5.36
N GLN A 125 19.35 -24.48 -5.13
CA GLN A 125 19.72 -25.81 -5.69
C GLN A 125 19.71 -25.86 -7.24
N THR A 126 19.30 -24.77 -7.91
CA THR A 126 19.25 -24.66 -9.37
C THR A 126 20.38 -23.81 -9.98
N GLY A 127 21.26 -23.22 -9.16
CA GLY A 127 22.36 -22.36 -9.63
C GLY A 127 21.92 -21.01 -10.21
N LYS A 128 20.63 -20.68 -10.10
CA LYS A 128 20.12 -19.33 -10.39
C LYS A 128 20.11 -18.52 -9.10
N LEU A 129 20.56 -17.26 -9.19
CA LEU A 129 20.40 -16.25 -8.16
C LEU A 129 18.91 -16.15 -7.82
N ASP A 130 18.53 -16.71 -6.68
CA ASP A 130 17.20 -16.52 -6.14
C ASP A 130 17.13 -15.09 -5.60
N HIS A 131 16.44 -14.22 -6.35
CA HIS A 131 16.01 -12.93 -5.85
C HIS A 131 14.78 -13.12 -4.94
N GLU A 132 14.76 -14.15 -4.09
CA GLU A 132 13.73 -14.28 -3.06
C GLU A 132 14.04 -13.22 -2.00
N LEU A 133 13.36 -12.09 -2.17
CA LEU A 133 13.46 -10.87 -1.38
C LEU A 133 12.78 -11.11 -0.02
N LEU A 134 13.56 -11.16 1.06
CA LEU A 134 13.03 -11.20 2.41
C LEU A 134 12.67 -9.78 2.83
N GLN A 135 11.38 -9.60 3.11
CA GLN A 135 10.83 -8.44 3.77
C GLN A 135 11.44 -8.34 5.19
N LEU A 136 12.45 -7.48 5.36
CA LEU A 136 12.92 -7.13 6.69
C LEU A 136 11.91 -6.15 7.33
N LYS A 137 10.85 -6.67 7.96
CA LYS A 137 10.21 -5.91 9.03
C LYS A 137 11.22 -5.87 10.18
N ALA A 138 11.73 -4.66 10.45
CA ALA A 138 12.64 -4.40 11.56
C ALA A 138 12.17 -5.09 12.85
N ILE A 139 13.09 -5.82 13.49
CA ILE A 139 13.02 -6.15 14.92
C ILE A 139 13.76 -5.03 15.66
#